data_AF-A0A534WCL3-F1
#
_entry.id   AF-A0A534WCL3-F1
#
_cell.length_a   1.000
_cell.length_b   1.000
_cell.length_c   1.000
_cell.angle_alpha   90.00
_cell.angle_beta   90.00
_cell.angle_gamma   90.00
#
_symmetry.space_group_name_H-M   'P 1'
#
loop_
_entity.id
_entity.type
_entity.pdbx_description
1 polymer ?
#
loop_
_entity_poly.entity_id
_entity_poly.type
_entity_poly.pdbx_seq_one_letter_code
_entity_poly.pdbx_strand_id
1 'polypeptide(L)'
;MSPRLLLFTLLSTPAFALGVTPARLQPGPTLSLPWAEHGRLSQVTGRAPIGWSQEAYVIPQRPGKNLVRYFDYHWRDHDYLDDDGSAGLRLYFYDREYPVARIAGGLIRESWRYLSDRFQYKPSFKVPYILYNTYREFLETNVFAVQEGVLGVTSPQDLRMSLPYAGEREFFKLVSTHEMTHQFHIQKVAERAASAGMESPIGQFPLWFIEGLAEYYAHNQQMDSETE
;
A
#
# COMPACT_ATOMS: atom_id res chain seq x y z
N MET A 1 50.89 -66.73 -11.82
CA MET A 1 51.68 -65.51 -11.56
C MET A 1 50.77 -64.30 -11.74
N SER A 2 50.82 -63.37 -10.78
CA SER A 2 50.27 -61.98 -10.82
C SER A 2 48.74 -61.81 -10.71
N PRO A 3 48.24 -60.66 -10.20
CA PRO A 3 48.25 -60.30 -8.77
C PRO A 3 46.88 -59.76 -8.28
N ARG A 4 46.85 -59.48 -6.97
CA ARG A 4 45.77 -58.89 -6.16
C ARG A 4 45.08 -57.66 -6.77
N LEU A 5 43.77 -57.54 -6.60
CA LEU A 5 43.08 -56.25 -6.45
C LEU A 5 42.09 -56.29 -5.28
N LEU A 6 42.17 -55.28 -4.43
CA LEU A 6 41.32 -55.07 -3.25
C LEU A 6 39.86 -54.78 -3.66
N LEU A 7 38.91 -55.34 -2.92
CA LEU A 7 37.52 -54.89 -2.95
C LEU A 7 37.12 -54.33 -1.58
N PHE A 8 36.80 -53.04 -1.57
CA PHE A 8 36.34 -52.28 -0.42
C PHE A 8 34.99 -52.81 0.10
N THR A 9 34.93 -53.11 1.40
CA THR A 9 33.68 -53.33 2.14
C THR A 9 33.02 -51.98 2.43
N LEU A 10 31.82 -51.75 1.89
CA LEU A 10 30.90 -50.72 2.36
C LEU A 10 29.86 -51.39 3.27
N LEU A 11 29.95 -51.11 4.58
CA LEU A 11 28.93 -51.47 5.56
C LEU A 11 27.67 -50.62 5.31
N SER A 12 26.55 -51.30 5.08
CA SER A 12 25.21 -50.72 5.01
C SER A 12 24.76 -50.22 6.39
N THR A 13 24.35 -48.96 6.48
CA THR A 13 23.52 -48.46 7.60
C THR A 13 22.05 -48.51 7.20
N PRO A 14 21.11 -48.89 8.10
CA PRO A 14 19.69 -48.87 7.78
C PRO A 14 19.16 -47.43 7.78
N ALA A 15 18.48 -47.04 6.70
CA ALA A 15 17.72 -45.80 6.63
C ALA A 15 16.43 -45.92 7.46
N PHE A 16 16.30 -45.13 8.53
CA PHE A 16 15.02 -44.90 9.19
C PHE A 16 14.16 -43.99 8.30
N ALA A 17 13.15 -44.57 7.67
CA ALA A 17 12.10 -43.80 7.00
C ALA A 17 11.16 -43.20 8.06
N LEU A 18 11.33 -41.91 8.36
CA LEU A 18 10.30 -41.13 9.05
C LEU A 18 9.21 -40.82 8.03
N GLY A 19 8.11 -41.58 8.08
CA GLY A 19 6.90 -41.29 7.33
C GLY A 19 6.29 -39.97 7.81
N VAL A 20 6.58 -38.88 7.11
CA VAL A 20 5.87 -37.62 7.28
C VAL A 20 4.64 -37.67 6.36
N THR A 21 3.49 -38.04 6.91
CA THR A 21 2.21 -37.74 6.26
C THR A 21 2.12 -36.22 6.11
N PRO A 22 1.93 -35.65 4.91
CA PRO A 22 1.75 -34.22 4.76
C PRO A 22 0.47 -33.83 5.51
N ALA A 23 0.62 -33.04 6.57
CA ALA A 23 -0.51 -32.46 7.28
C ALA A 23 -1.28 -31.59 6.28
N ARG A 24 -2.48 -32.03 5.91
CA ARG A 24 -3.41 -31.24 5.11
C ARG A 24 -3.84 -30.07 5.97
N LEU A 25 -3.19 -28.92 5.79
CA LEU A 25 -3.58 -27.67 6.43
C LEU A 25 -5.04 -27.40 6.07
N GLN A 26 -5.92 -27.38 7.07
CA GLN A 26 -7.26 -26.87 6.89
C GLN A 26 -7.15 -25.44 6.36
N PRO A 27 -7.90 -25.05 5.32
CA PRO A 27 -7.96 -23.64 4.95
C PRO A 27 -8.45 -22.87 6.18
N GLY A 28 -7.61 -21.96 6.68
CA GLY A 28 -7.98 -21.04 7.75
C GLY A 28 -9.23 -20.23 7.34
N PRO A 29 -9.90 -19.58 8.31
CA PRO A 29 -11.11 -18.82 8.04
C PRO A 29 -10.87 -17.83 6.91
N THR A 30 -11.60 -18.00 5.80
CA THR A 30 -11.65 -17.06 4.70
C THR A 30 -12.28 -15.77 5.21
N LEU A 31 -11.43 -14.80 5.56
CA LEU A 31 -11.87 -13.49 6.00
C LEU A 31 -12.37 -12.70 4.78
N SER A 32 -13.68 -12.54 4.66
CA SER A 32 -14.30 -11.54 3.80
C SER A 32 -14.01 -10.16 4.39
N LEU A 33 -12.94 -9.54 3.91
CA LEU A 33 -12.57 -8.20 4.33
C LEU A 33 -13.39 -7.17 3.53
N PRO A 34 -13.72 -6.00 4.10
CA PRO A 34 -14.47 -4.95 3.41
C PRO A 34 -13.92 -4.55 2.04
N TRP A 35 -12.62 -4.74 1.81
CA TRP A 35 -11.96 -4.39 0.56
C TRP A 35 -12.24 -5.35 -0.61
N ALA A 36 -12.89 -6.50 -0.38
CA ALA A 36 -13.35 -7.35 -1.47
C ALA A 36 -14.41 -6.65 -2.35
N GLU A 37 -15.04 -5.58 -1.84
CA GLU A 37 -16.03 -4.78 -2.56
C GLU A 37 -15.42 -3.66 -3.43
N HIS A 38 -14.16 -3.27 -3.20
CA HIS A 38 -13.48 -2.26 -4.03
C HIS A 38 -12.78 -2.95 -5.20
N GLY A 39 -13.42 -2.90 -6.37
CA GLY A 39 -12.90 -3.51 -7.60
C GLY A 39 -11.48 -3.05 -7.95
N ARG A 40 -10.69 -3.95 -8.55
CA ARG A 40 -9.34 -3.65 -9.06
C ARG A 40 -9.43 -2.47 -10.04
N LEU A 41 -8.43 -1.59 -10.11
CA LEU A 41 -8.39 -0.51 -11.13
C LEU A 41 -8.55 -1.01 -12.58
N SER A 42 -8.32 -2.30 -12.84
CA SER A 42 -8.59 -2.93 -14.14
C SER A 42 -10.08 -3.14 -14.45
N GLN A 43 -10.99 -2.83 -13.51
CA GLN A 43 -12.44 -3.01 -13.61
C GLN A 43 -13.18 -1.70 -13.88
N VAL A 44 -12.49 -0.67 -14.40
CA VAL A 44 -13.07 0.63 -14.77
C VAL A 44 -13.94 0.48 -16.02
N THR A 45 -15.11 -0.16 -15.89
CA THR A 45 -16.20 -0.19 -16.89
C THR A 45 -17.61 -0.14 -16.28
N GLY A 46 -17.80 0.02 -14.96
CA GLY A 46 -19.17 0.24 -14.46
C GLY A 46 -19.34 0.32 -12.95
N ARG A 47 -19.70 1.51 -12.47
CA ARG A 47 -20.39 1.89 -11.22
C ARG A 47 -20.12 1.07 -9.95
N ALA A 48 -19.55 1.73 -8.93
CA ALA A 48 -19.56 1.24 -7.54
C ALA A 48 -20.69 1.92 -6.72
N PRO A 49 -21.48 1.17 -5.92
CA PRO A 49 -22.42 1.73 -4.97
C PRO A 49 -21.74 2.02 -3.62
N ILE A 50 -22.25 3.03 -2.92
CA ILE A 50 -21.75 3.54 -1.63
C ILE A 50 -22.28 2.67 -0.48
N GLY A 51 -21.40 2.31 0.46
CA GLY A 51 -21.74 1.67 1.73
C GLY A 51 -20.61 1.83 2.77
N TRP A 52 -20.98 2.05 4.03
CA TRP A 52 -20.07 2.00 5.18
C TRP A 52 -19.88 0.55 5.63
N SER A 53 -18.73 0.18 6.20
CA SER A 53 -18.53 -1.13 6.82
C SER A 53 -17.51 -1.09 7.97
N GLN A 54 -17.78 -1.89 9.01
CA GLN A 54 -17.11 -2.03 10.31
C GLN A 54 -15.60 -2.34 10.29
N GLU A 55 -14.97 -2.22 11.47
CA GLU A 55 -13.59 -2.65 11.85
C GLU A 55 -12.75 -3.16 10.67
N ALA A 56 -12.00 -2.25 10.07
CA ALA A 56 -11.14 -2.58 8.94
C ALA A 56 -9.92 -3.39 9.39
N TYR A 57 -10.02 -4.72 9.37
CA TYR A 57 -8.88 -5.58 9.71
C TYR A 57 -7.79 -5.52 8.62
N VAL A 58 -6.72 -4.77 8.86
CA VAL A 58 -5.55 -4.75 7.97
C VAL A 58 -4.65 -5.96 8.29
N ILE A 59 -4.60 -6.94 7.37
CA ILE A 59 -3.70 -8.10 7.50
C ILE A 59 -2.27 -7.67 7.13
N PRO A 60 -1.27 -7.83 8.02
CA PRO A 60 0.13 -7.66 7.66
C PRO A 60 0.50 -8.67 6.56
N GLN A 61 0.90 -8.22 5.37
CA GLN A 61 1.42 -9.13 4.34
C GLN A 61 2.94 -9.16 4.44
N ARG A 62 3.48 -10.12 5.20
CA ARG A 62 4.93 -10.33 5.34
C ARG A 62 5.35 -11.73 4.84
N PRO A 63 5.48 -11.94 3.52
CA PRO A 63 6.02 -13.20 3.00
C PRO A 63 7.45 -13.41 3.53
N GLY A 64 7.69 -14.51 4.25
CA GLY A 64 9.04 -14.96 4.64
C GLY A 64 9.69 -14.26 5.84
N LYS A 65 8.99 -13.41 6.59
CA LYS A 65 9.47 -12.83 7.86
C LYS A 65 8.60 -13.28 9.05
N ASN A 66 9.16 -13.18 10.26
CA ASN A 66 8.48 -13.58 11.48
C ASN A 66 7.18 -12.78 11.69
N LEU A 67 6.07 -13.47 11.93
CA LEU A 67 4.71 -12.92 12.05
C LEU A 67 4.38 -12.45 13.48
N VAL A 68 5.40 -12.14 14.28
CA VAL A 68 5.19 -11.64 15.65
C VAL A 68 4.53 -10.27 15.58
N ARG A 69 3.32 -10.19 16.14
CA ARG A 69 2.54 -8.97 16.28
C ARG A 69 2.95 -8.27 17.58
N TYR A 70 3.60 -7.11 17.48
CA TYR A 70 4.03 -6.33 18.64
C TYR A 70 2.94 -5.37 19.12
N PHE A 71 1.97 -5.03 18.27
CA PHE A 71 0.89 -4.10 18.59
C PHE A 71 -0.50 -4.72 18.39
N ASP A 72 -1.45 -4.36 19.26
CA ASP A 72 -2.87 -4.63 19.02
C ASP A 72 -3.49 -3.47 18.24
N TYR A 73 -4.22 -3.73 17.16
CA TYR A 73 -4.79 -2.68 16.32
C TYR A 73 -6.32 -2.80 16.34
N HIS A 74 -6.97 -1.89 17.09
CA HIS A 74 -8.41 -1.66 17.00
C HIS A 74 -8.65 -0.63 15.91
N TRP A 75 -8.84 -1.11 14.68
CA TRP A 75 -8.96 -0.26 13.50
C TRP A 75 -10.32 0.46 13.44
N ARG A 76 -10.28 1.72 13.04
CA ARG A 76 -11.41 2.54 12.59
C ARG A 76 -11.13 3.08 11.21
N ASP A 77 -12.22 3.47 10.56
CA ASP A 77 -12.19 4.20 9.31
C ASP A 77 -13.08 5.45 9.37
N HIS A 78 -12.77 6.42 8.53
CA HIS A 78 -13.60 7.61 8.33
C HIS A 78 -13.49 8.10 6.89
N ASP A 79 -14.64 8.26 6.23
CA ASP A 79 -14.70 8.90 4.92
C ASP A 79 -14.51 10.41 5.05
N TYR A 80 -13.70 10.98 4.16
CA TYR A 80 -13.25 12.36 4.21
C TYR A 80 -13.12 12.94 2.79
N LEU A 81 -13.26 14.26 2.66
CA LEU A 81 -12.98 15.02 1.44
C LEU A 81 -13.92 14.76 0.25
N ASP A 82 -15.11 14.24 0.49
CA ASP A 82 -16.19 14.13 -0.50
C ASP A 82 -16.96 15.45 -0.68
N ASP A 83 -16.64 16.49 0.10
CA ASP A 83 -17.29 17.81 0.09
C ASP A 83 -17.02 18.63 -1.17
N ASP A 84 -15.99 18.29 -1.95
CA ASP A 84 -15.66 18.95 -3.21
C ASP A 84 -16.25 18.26 -4.44
N GLY A 85 -17.00 17.17 -4.28
CA GLY A 85 -17.56 16.36 -5.38
C GLY A 85 -16.59 15.34 -5.97
N SER A 86 -15.41 15.15 -5.37
CA SER A 86 -14.58 13.96 -5.57
C SER A 86 -15.15 12.76 -4.81
N ALA A 87 -14.58 11.57 -5.04
CA ALA A 87 -14.84 10.41 -4.20
C ALA A 87 -14.13 10.49 -2.84
N GLY A 88 -13.25 11.47 -2.63
CA GLY A 88 -12.49 11.66 -1.41
C GLY A 88 -11.58 10.48 -1.06
N LEU A 89 -11.36 10.29 0.24
CA LEU A 89 -10.57 9.19 0.80
C LEU A 89 -11.28 8.56 1.98
N ARG A 90 -10.92 7.30 2.27
CA ARG A 90 -11.25 6.61 3.51
C ARG A 90 -9.98 6.51 4.36
N LEU A 91 -9.95 7.24 5.47
CA LEU A 91 -8.82 7.25 6.40
C LEU A 91 -8.96 6.12 7.41
N TYR A 92 -8.03 5.17 7.39
CA TYR A 92 -7.91 4.08 8.35
C TYR A 92 -6.87 4.44 9.41
N PHE A 93 -7.25 4.30 10.68
CA PHE A 93 -6.41 4.56 11.85
C PHE A 93 -6.87 3.64 13.00
N TYR A 94 -6.20 3.64 14.15
CA TYR A 94 -6.62 2.82 15.28
C TYR A 94 -6.99 3.67 16.49
N ASP A 95 -7.91 3.17 17.33
CA ASP A 95 -8.59 3.91 18.41
C ASP A 95 -7.65 4.78 19.26
N ARG A 96 -6.52 4.20 19.70
CA ARG A 96 -5.54 4.88 20.55
C ARG A 96 -4.91 6.11 19.89
N GLU A 97 -4.97 6.22 18.56
CA GLU A 97 -4.36 7.30 17.77
C GLU A 97 -5.38 8.28 17.19
N TYR A 98 -6.62 8.28 17.68
CA TYR A 98 -7.61 9.25 17.25
C TYR A 98 -7.11 10.72 17.29
N PRO A 99 -6.36 11.19 18.32
CA PRO A 99 -5.79 12.54 18.31
C PRO A 99 -4.81 12.78 17.15
N VAL A 100 -3.98 11.78 16.82
CA VAL A 100 -3.02 11.85 15.71
C VAL A 100 -3.78 11.87 14.37
N ALA A 101 -4.79 11.02 14.21
CA ALA A 101 -5.63 10.97 13.02
C ALA A 101 -6.32 12.32 12.75
N ARG A 102 -6.72 13.06 13.80
CA ARG A 102 -7.29 14.41 13.66
C ARG A 102 -6.27 15.43 13.15
N ILE A 103 -5.02 15.37 13.61
CA ILE A 103 -3.94 16.26 13.15
C ILE A 103 -3.60 15.93 11.70
N ALA A 104 -3.35 14.65 11.42
CA ALA A 104 -3.07 14.15 10.08
C ALA A 104 -4.19 14.52 9.09
N GLY A 105 -5.47 14.38 9.48
CA GLY A 105 -6.61 14.76 8.65
C GLY A 105 -6.59 16.22 8.21
N GLY A 106 -6.16 17.14 9.08
CA GLY A 106 -5.98 18.56 8.71
C GLY A 106 -4.93 18.76 7.63
N LEU A 107 -3.78 18.10 7.75
CA LEU A 107 -2.68 18.16 6.78
C LEU A 107 -3.06 17.49 5.45
N ILE A 108 -3.72 16.34 5.52
CA ILE A 108 -4.23 15.61 4.35
C ILE A 108 -5.23 16.49 3.57
N ARG A 109 -6.16 17.17 4.26
CA ARG A 109 -7.11 18.09 3.61
C ARG A 109 -6.40 19.23 2.87
N GLU A 110 -5.36 19.79 3.48
CA GLU A 110 -4.58 20.87 2.87
C GLU A 110 -3.91 20.39 1.57
N SER A 111 -3.18 19.27 1.64
CA SER A 111 -2.51 18.67 0.50
C SER A 111 -3.49 18.21 -0.59
N TRP A 112 -4.65 17.66 -0.24
CA TRP A 112 -5.69 17.30 -1.20
C TRP A 112 -6.25 18.50 -1.96
N ARG A 113 -6.54 19.60 -1.27
CA ARG A 113 -7.03 20.84 -1.90
C ARG A 113 -5.99 21.42 -2.84
N TYR A 114 -4.73 21.45 -2.39
CA TYR A 114 -3.60 21.85 -3.23
C TYR A 114 -3.51 20.99 -4.50
N LEU A 115 -3.51 19.66 -4.39
CA LEU A 115 -3.41 18.76 -5.54
C LEU A 115 -4.63 18.84 -6.45
N SER A 116 -5.84 18.99 -5.90
CA SER A 116 -7.07 19.17 -6.68
C SER A 116 -7.02 20.42 -7.54
N ASP A 117 -6.49 21.51 -7.00
CA ASP A 117 -6.24 22.74 -7.75
C ASP A 117 -5.13 22.53 -8.80
N ARG A 118 -3.98 21.97 -8.42
CA ARG A 118 -2.85 21.82 -9.37
C ARG A 118 -3.15 20.87 -10.53
N PHE A 119 -3.84 19.77 -10.25
CA PHE A 119 -4.23 18.82 -11.29
C PHE A 119 -5.51 19.25 -12.02
N GLN A 120 -6.26 20.25 -11.54
CA GLN A 120 -7.58 20.61 -12.05
C GLN A 120 -8.45 19.35 -12.23
N TYR A 121 -8.44 18.50 -11.22
CA TYR A 121 -8.98 17.15 -11.26
C TYR A 121 -9.47 16.74 -9.89
N LYS A 122 -10.61 16.05 -9.86
CA LYS A 122 -11.24 15.51 -8.66
C LYS A 122 -11.24 13.99 -8.80
N PRO A 123 -10.46 13.26 -7.97
CA PRO A 123 -10.42 11.80 -8.00
C PRO A 123 -11.81 11.17 -7.95
N SER A 124 -12.15 10.30 -8.91
CA SER A 124 -13.45 9.62 -8.93
C SER A 124 -13.48 8.30 -8.18
N PHE A 125 -12.30 7.79 -7.77
CA PHE A 125 -12.17 6.60 -6.92
C PHE A 125 -11.69 6.99 -5.53
N LYS A 126 -12.37 6.43 -4.53
CA LYS A 126 -12.06 6.68 -3.12
C LYS A 126 -10.69 6.10 -2.78
N VAL A 127 -9.81 6.93 -2.24
CA VAL A 127 -8.45 6.53 -1.85
C VAL A 127 -8.48 5.85 -0.48
N PRO A 128 -8.07 4.58 -0.34
CA PRO A 128 -7.87 3.96 0.96
C PRO A 128 -6.54 4.46 1.54
N TYR A 129 -6.60 5.24 2.61
CA TYR A 129 -5.43 5.85 3.26
C TYR A 129 -5.20 5.21 4.63
N ILE A 130 -4.14 4.44 4.80
CA ILE A 130 -3.80 3.77 6.06
C ILE A 130 -2.75 4.61 6.81
N LEU A 131 -3.16 5.18 7.93
CA LEU A 131 -2.32 5.98 8.79
C LEU A 131 -1.77 5.14 9.95
N TYR A 132 -0.44 5.15 10.09
CA TYR A 132 0.25 4.64 11.26
C TYR A 132 0.71 5.80 12.14
N ASN A 133 0.82 5.57 13.45
CA ASN A 133 1.39 6.57 14.35
C ASN A 133 2.92 6.60 14.23
N THR A 134 3.57 5.44 14.22
CA THR A 134 5.03 5.33 14.19
C THR A 134 5.55 4.62 12.94
N TYR A 135 6.79 4.94 12.56
CA TYR A 135 7.49 4.25 11.48
C TYR A 135 7.66 2.75 11.75
N ARG A 136 7.81 2.36 13.03
CA ARG A 136 7.88 0.95 13.42
C ARG A 136 6.59 0.20 13.09
N GLU A 137 5.43 0.78 13.40
CA GLU A 137 4.14 0.18 13.07
C GLU A 137 3.94 0.09 11.55
N PHE A 138 4.34 1.12 10.80
CA PHE A 138 4.34 1.08 9.33
C PHE A 138 5.20 -0.06 8.78
N LEU A 139 6.43 -0.24 9.27
CA LEU A 139 7.28 -1.36 8.90
C LEU A 139 6.68 -2.71 9.36
N GLU A 140 5.97 -2.73 10.50
CA GLU A 140 5.32 -3.91 11.07
C GLU A 140 4.23 -4.49 10.19
N THR A 141 3.36 -3.63 9.69
CA THR A 141 2.19 -4.03 8.93
C THR A 141 2.45 -4.03 7.43
N ASN A 142 3.59 -3.48 6.98
CA ASN A 142 3.76 -3.17 5.57
C ASN A 142 3.51 -4.39 4.69
N VAL A 143 2.57 -4.17 3.77
CA VAL A 143 1.93 -5.15 2.91
C VAL A 143 2.73 -5.41 1.63
N PHE A 144 3.86 -4.71 1.46
CA PHE A 144 4.69 -4.72 0.26
C PHE A 144 6.15 -5.09 0.59
N ALA A 145 6.86 -5.63 -0.40
CA ALA A 145 8.32 -5.79 -0.34
C ALA A 145 8.96 -4.40 -0.49
N VAL A 146 9.00 -3.69 0.62
CA VAL A 146 9.48 -2.31 0.68
C VAL A 146 11.01 -2.29 0.74
N GLN A 147 11.65 -1.54 -0.18
CA GLN A 147 13.10 -1.29 -0.16
C GLN A 147 13.48 -0.43 1.08
N GLU A 148 14.74 -0.46 1.51
CA GLU A 148 15.22 0.48 2.54
C GLU A 148 14.99 1.93 2.07
N GLY A 149 14.42 2.78 2.95
CA GLY A 149 14.23 4.22 2.67
C GLY A 149 12.81 4.67 2.29
N VAL A 150 11.85 3.75 2.20
CA VAL A 150 10.46 4.10 1.86
C VAL A 150 9.71 4.66 3.08
N LEU A 151 9.14 5.86 2.91
CA LEU A 151 8.49 6.63 3.97
C LEU A 151 6.96 6.63 3.87
N GLY A 152 6.44 6.19 2.72
CA GLY A 152 5.04 5.97 2.41
C GLY A 152 4.97 5.10 1.16
N VAL A 153 3.81 4.50 0.87
CA VAL A 153 3.65 3.72 -0.35
C VAL A 153 2.24 3.84 -0.90
N THR A 154 2.16 3.98 -2.22
CA THR A 154 0.93 3.94 -3.01
C THR A 154 0.97 2.75 -3.96
N SER A 155 0.00 1.86 -3.87
CA SER A 155 -0.16 0.80 -4.88
C SER A 155 -0.85 1.34 -6.13
N PRO A 156 -0.24 1.20 -7.31
CA PRO A 156 -0.87 1.58 -8.56
C PRO A 156 -1.96 0.61 -9.03
N GLN A 157 -2.24 -0.48 -8.31
CA GLN A 157 -3.25 -1.48 -8.68
C GLN A 157 -4.57 -1.33 -7.94
N ASP A 158 -4.52 -0.94 -6.66
CA ASP A 158 -5.69 -0.84 -5.80
C ASP A 158 -5.81 0.51 -5.08
N LEU A 159 -4.98 1.49 -5.47
CA LEU A 159 -4.98 2.85 -4.94
C LEU A 159 -4.71 2.93 -3.43
N ARG A 160 -4.31 1.84 -2.77
CA ARG A 160 -4.03 1.88 -1.34
C ARG A 160 -2.78 2.71 -1.09
N MET A 161 -2.91 3.67 -0.20
CA MET A 161 -1.84 4.50 0.29
C MET A 161 -1.61 4.19 1.77
N SER A 162 -0.36 4.10 2.19
CA SER A 162 -0.05 3.92 3.60
C SER A 162 1.23 4.64 4.00
N LEU A 163 1.21 5.28 5.18
CA LEU A 163 2.35 6.03 5.70
C LEU A 163 2.21 6.29 7.21
N PRO A 164 3.33 6.47 7.92
CA PRO A 164 3.33 6.86 9.31
C PRO A 164 3.30 8.39 9.48
N TYR A 165 2.61 8.86 10.52
CA TYR A 165 2.70 10.23 10.99
C TYR A 165 4.08 10.56 11.58
N ALA A 166 4.63 9.65 12.39
CA ALA A 166 5.96 9.72 13.00
C ALA A 166 6.26 10.99 13.84
N GLY A 167 5.24 11.79 14.17
CA GLY A 167 5.38 12.95 15.05
C GLY A 167 5.96 14.21 14.40
N GLU A 168 6.29 14.18 13.10
CA GLU A 168 6.87 15.29 12.35
C GLU A 168 5.83 15.76 11.32
N ARG A 169 5.31 16.98 11.50
CA ARG A 169 4.19 17.50 10.71
C ARG A 169 4.54 17.84 9.27
N GLU A 170 5.67 18.49 9.05
CA GLU A 170 6.06 19.00 7.72
C GLU A 170 6.53 17.85 6.83
N PHE A 171 7.29 16.93 7.39
CA PHE A 171 7.69 15.68 6.80
C PHE A 171 6.50 14.78 6.49
N PHE A 172 5.55 14.62 7.42
CA PHE A 172 4.31 13.91 7.11
C PHE A 172 3.56 14.56 5.95
N LYS A 173 3.44 15.89 5.95
CA LYS A 173 2.77 16.63 4.87
C LYS A 173 3.49 16.44 3.53
N LEU A 174 4.82 16.50 3.52
CA LEU A 174 5.66 16.26 2.35
C LEU A 174 5.41 14.87 1.77
N VAL A 175 5.63 13.81 2.58
CA VAL A 175 5.45 12.41 2.17
C VAL A 175 3.99 12.14 1.79
N SER A 176 3.02 12.65 2.55
CA SER A 176 1.61 12.50 2.21
C SER A 176 1.24 13.20 0.90
N THR A 177 1.89 14.31 0.55
CA THR A 177 1.65 15.01 -0.71
C THR A 177 2.28 14.25 -1.89
N HIS A 178 3.48 13.70 -1.70
CA HIS A 178 4.15 12.81 -2.67
C HIS A 178 3.24 11.64 -3.04
N GLU A 179 2.83 10.89 -2.03
CA GLU A 179 2.01 9.70 -2.22
C GLU A 179 0.59 10.02 -2.75
N MET A 180 -0.02 11.12 -2.32
CA MET A 180 -1.30 11.55 -2.93
C MET A 180 -1.11 12.02 -4.38
N THR A 181 0.05 12.55 -4.75
CA THR A 181 0.33 12.89 -6.15
C THR A 181 0.27 11.66 -7.04
N HIS A 182 0.80 10.51 -6.57
CA HIS A 182 0.63 9.23 -7.27
C HIS A 182 -0.84 8.90 -7.49
N GLN A 183 -1.70 9.06 -6.46
CA GLN A 183 -3.15 8.83 -6.57
C GLN A 183 -3.79 9.69 -7.66
N PHE A 184 -3.53 11.00 -7.64
CA PHE A 184 -4.07 11.94 -8.62
C PHE A 184 -3.59 11.61 -10.03
N HIS A 185 -2.31 11.26 -10.19
CA HIS A 185 -1.74 10.88 -11.47
C HIS A 185 -2.38 9.58 -12.02
N ILE A 186 -2.41 8.51 -11.22
CA ILE A 186 -2.95 7.21 -11.61
C ILE A 186 -4.41 7.34 -12.04
N GLN A 187 -5.26 7.95 -11.20
CA GLN A 187 -6.69 8.02 -11.49
C GLN A 187 -6.98 8.93 -12.68
N LYS A 188 -6.32 10.09 -12.79
CA LYS A 188 -6.52 11.00 -13.93
C LYS A 188 -6.13 10.36 -15.26
N VAL A 189 -5.00 9.64 -15.30
CA VAL A 189 -4.57 8.93 -16.52
C VAL A 189 -5.55 7.81 -16.86
N ALA A 190 -5.96 7.01 -15.88
CA ALA A 190 -6.89 5.91 -16.09
C ALA A 190 -8.25 6.39 -16.62
N GLU A 191 -8.81 7.46 -16.03
CA GLU A 191 -10.08 8.04 -16.49
C GLU A 191 -9.98 8.64 -17.88
N ARG A 192 -8.87 9.34 -18.20
CA ARG A 192 -8.67 9.88 -19.54
C ARG A 192 -8.57 8.78 -20.58
N ALA A 193 -7.83 7.72 -20.31
CA ALA A 193 -7.75 6.55 -21.18
C ALA A 193 -9.13 5.90 -21.37
N ALA A 194 -9.86 5.66 -20.28
CA ALA A 194 -11.20 5.08 -20.32
C ALA A 194 -12.18 5.94 -21.13
N SER A 195 -12.14 7.27 -20.99
CA SER A 195 -12.96 8.19 -21.79
C SER A 195 -12.68 8.14 -23.29
N ALA A 196 -11.48 7.69 -23.67
CA ALA A 196 -11.07 7.46 -25.05
C ALA A 196 -11.27 6.00 -25.50
N GLY A 197 -11.84 5.13 -24.66
CA GLY A 197 -12.00 3.69 -24.95
C GLY A 197 -10.68 2.91 -24.96
N MET A 198 -9.66 3.40 -24.25
CA MET A 198 -8.32 2.82 -24.20
C MET A 198 -8.03 2.25 -22.81
N GLU A 199 -7.12 1.28 -22.74
CA GLU A 199 -6.54 0.84 -21.47
C GLU A 199 -5.62 1.93 -20.88
N SER A 200 -5.52 1.98 -19.55
CA SER A 200 -4.67 2.95 -18.86
C SER A 200 -3.19 2.72 -19.20
N PRO A 201 -2.48 3.73 -19.74
CA PRO A 201 -1.05 3.64 -20.01
C PRO A 201 -0.19 3.88 -18.75
N ILE A 202 -0.77 3.88 -17.55
CA ILE A 202 -0.05 4.26 -16.31
C ILE A 202 1.23 3.44 -16.09
N GLY A 203 1.23 2.15 -16.45
CA GLY A 203 2.42 1.28 -16.36
C GLY A 203 3.47 1.49 -17.46
N GLN A 204 3.19 2.35 -18.44
CA GLN A 204 4.10 2.66 -19.55
C GLN A 204 4.89 3.95 -19.30
N PHE A 205 4.50 4.78 -18.31
CA PHE A 205 5.27 5.96 -17.94
C PHE A 205 6.61 5.55 -17.30
N PRO A 206 7.71 6.25 -17.63
CA PRO A 206 9.00 5.92 -17.05
C PRO A 206 9.03 6.31 -15.56
N LEU A 207 9.71 5.50 -14.74
CA LEU A 207 9.75 5.69 -13.28
C LEU A 207 10.23 7.08 -12.87
N TRP A 208 11.25 7.62 -13.55
CA TRP A 208 11.78 8.96 -13.26
C TRP A 208 10.70 10.05 -13.38
N PHE A 209 9.74 9.88 -14.29
CA PHE A 209 8.65 10.82 -14.47
C PHE A 209 7.62 10.66 -13.36
N ILE A 210 7.28 9.42 -13.00
CA ILE A 210 6.28 9.13 -11.96
C ILE A 210 6.76 9.68 -10.61
N GLU A 211 7.97 9.32 -10.18
CA GLU A 211 8.52 9.78 -8.90
C GLU A 211 8.90 11.27 -8.96
N GLY A 212 9.48 11.74 -10.07
CA GLY A 212 9.82 13.16 -10.24
C GLY A 212 8.60 14.07 -10.19
N LEU A 213 7.45 13.63 -10.73
CA LEU A 213 6.19 14.37 -10.63
C LEU A 213 5.71 14.44 -9.17
N ALA A 214 5.83 13.33 -8.43
CA ALA A 214 5.45 13.26 -7.02
C ALA A 214 6.30 14.18 -6.14
N GLU A 215 7.63 14.15 -6.31
CA GLU A 215 8.55 15.06 -5.61
C GLU A 215 8.29 16.52 -5.98
N TYR A 216 8.12 16.82 -7.27
CA TYR A 216 7.85 18.18 -7.74
C TYR A 216 6.61 18.78 -7.06
N TYR A 217 5.51 18.03 -6.96
CA TYR A 217 4.32 18.53 -6.28
C TYR A 217 4.45 18.54 -4.76
N ALA A 218 5.16 17.58 -4.15
CA ALA A 218 5.45 17.57 -2.72
C ALA A 218 6.26 18.80 -2.28
N HIS A 219 7.17 19.27 -3.14
CA HIS A 219 7.99 20.47 -2.94
C HIS A 219 7.37 21.75 -3.52
N ASN A 220 6.04 21.80 -3.68
CA ASN A 220 5.31 22.99 -4.15
C ASN A 220 5.84 23.55 -5.49
N GLN A 221 6.12 22.65 -6.44
CA GLN A 221 6.57 22.98 -7.80
C GLN A 221 7.97 23.61 -7.87
N GLN A 222 8.77 23.44 -6.81
CA GLN A 222 10.15 23.87 -6.77
C GLN A 222 11.06 22.72 -7.20
N MET A 223 12.10 23.05 -7.96
CA MET A 223 13.20 22.13 -8.24
C MET A 223 14.16 22.15 -7.06
N ASP A 224 14.86 21.04 -6.84
CA ASP A 224 15.95 21.02 -5.85
C ASP A 224 17.03 22.01 -6.28
N SER A 225 17.50 22.84 -5.35
CA SER A 225 18.58 23.81 -5.60
C SER A 225 19.88 23.16 -6.07
N GLU A 226 20.09 21.87 -5.76
CA GLU A 226 21.26 21.10 -6.23
C GLU A 226 21.15 20.67 -7.70
N THR A 227 20.02 20.96 -8.37
CA THR A 227 19.80 20.66 -9.79
C THR A 227 19.78 21.89 -10.71
N GLU A 228 20.04 23.08 -10.15
CA GLU A 228 20.21 24.34 -10.88
C GLU A 228 21.66 24.63 -11.30
#